data_AF-A0A7U9SHR2-F1
#
_entry.id   AF-A0A7U9SHR2-F1
#
_cell.length_a   1.000
_cell.length_b   1.000
_cell.length_c   1.000
_cell.angle_alpha   90.00
_cell.angle_beta   90.00
_cell.angle_gamma   90.00
#
_symmetry.space_group_name_H-M   'P 1'
#
loop_
_entity.id
_entity.type
_entity.pdbx_description
1 polymer ?
#
loop_
_entity_poly.entity_id
_entity_poly.type
_entity_poly.pdbx_seq_one_letter_code
_entity_poly.pdbx_strand_id
1 'polypeptide(L)'
;MEYPVIDMEKTGKKIREVCEKQGILAKEIKEYMGFSAVQSVYDWFRGKNLPTVDNLYALSRLLRVSMETLVVASDRVEAGLRCELLVLPRWYNQKLVQQYWKRMKLAA
;
A
#
# COMPACT_ATOMS: atom_id res chain seq x y z
N MET A 1 -5.18 -18.05 -8.62
CA MET A 1 -4.67 -16.87 -7.89
C MET A 1 -4.12 -15.89 -8.90
N GLU A 2 -4.58 -14.64 -8.83
CA GLU A 2 -4.23 -13.54 -9.74
C GLU A 2 -3.00 -12.78 -9.23
N TYR A 3 -2.42 -11.93 -10.09
CA TYR A 3 -1.33 -11.02 -9.75
C TYR A 3 -1.65 -10.20 -8.48
N PRO A 4 -0.68 -9.98 -7.57
CA PRO A 4 -0.94 -9.25 -6.34
C PRO A 4 -1.21 -7.79 -6.68
N VAL A 5 -2.48 -7.40 -6.60
CA VAL A 5 -2.92 -6.02 -6.80
C VAL A 5 -3.30 -5.39 -5.47
N ILE A 6 -3.23 -4.06 -5.42
CA ILE A 6 -3.68 -3.30 -4.27
C ILE A 6 -5.21 -3.27 -4.27
N ASP A 7 -5.83 -3.64 -3.14
CA ASP A 7 -7.25 -3.42 -2.91
C ASP A 7 -7.48 -1.94 -2.61
N MET A 8 -7.98 -1.21 -3.60
CA MET A 8 -8.13 0.25 -3.51
C MET A 8 -9.09 0.69 -2.41
N GLU A 9 -10.20 -0.03 -2.23
CA GLU A 9 -11.21 0.31 -1.24
C GLU A 9 -10.70 0.05 0.18
N LYS A 10 -10.08 -1.12 0.42
CA LYS A 10 -9.49 -1.43 1.72
C LYS A 10 -8.30 -0.54 2.04
N THR A 11 -7.48 -0.20 1.05
CA THR A 11 -6.37 0.76 1.19
C THR A 11 -6.89 2.14 1.57
N GLY A 12 -7.93 2.63 0.90
CA GLY A 12 -8.57 3.90 1.23
C GLY A 12 -9.09 3.96 2.67
N LYS A 13 -9.80 2.90 3.09
CA LYS A 13 -10.26 2.74 4.48
C LYS A 13 -9.10 2.69 5.46
N LYS A 14 -8.03 1.94 5.15
CA LYS A 14 -6.83 1.83 6.00
C LYS A 14 -6.16 3.18 6.21
N ILE A 15 -5.95 3.95 5.14
CA ILE A 15 -5.38 5.29 5.22
C ILE A 15 -6.25 6.17 6.13
N ARG A 16 -7.57 6.16 5.92
CA ARG A 16 -8.51 6.92 6.74
C ARG A 16 -8.45 6.54 8.23
N GLU A 17 -8.46 5.25 8.55
CA GLU A 17 -8.35 4.74 9.91
C GLU A 17 -7.05 5.23 10.60
N VAL A 18 -5.93 5.22 9.89
CA VAL A 18 -4.64 5.69 10.43
C VAL A 18 -4.68 7.19 10.69
N CYS A 19 -5.22 7.98 9.77
CA CYS A 19 -5.41 9.42 9.96
C CYS A 19 -6.31 9.73 11.16
N GLU A 20 -7.46 9.06 11.27
CA GLU A 20 -8.42 9.24 12.36
C GLU A 20 -7.79 8.87 13.72
N LYS A 21 -7.03 7.77 13.79
CA LYS A 21 -6.30 7.37 15.02
C LYS A 21 -5.25 8.39 15.45
N GLN A 22 -4.69 9.15 14.51
CA GLN A 22 -3.70 10.20 14.80
C GLN A 22 -4.32 11.60 14.90
N GLY A 23 -5.64 11.72 14.78
CA GLY A 23 -6.34 13.00 14.84
C GLY A 23 -6.08 13.92 13.65
N ILE A 24 -5.62 13.39 12.52
CA ILE A 24 -5.29 14.17 11.31
C ILE A 24 -6.51 14.24 10.38
N LEU A 25 -6.88 15.46 10.00
CA LEU A 25 -8.02 15.76 9.15
C LEU A 25 -7.62 15.86 7.67
N ALA A 26 -8.57 15.59 6.77
CA ALA A 26 -8.33 15.68 5.32
C ALA A 26 -7.83 17.06 4.86
N LYS A 27 -8.27 18.14 5.53
CA LYS A 27 -7.80 19.51 5.25
C LYS A 27 -6.31 19.70 5.56
N GLU A 28 -5.80 19.08 6.62
CA GLU A 28 -4.40 19.17 7.03
C GLU A 28 -3.51 18.40 6.05
N ILE A 29 -3.99 17.25 5.56
CA ILE A 29 -3.32 16.49 4.49
C ILE A 29 -3.25 17.34 3.22
N LYS A 30 -4.35 18.00 2.84
CA LYS A 30 -4.40 18.91 1.69
C LYS A 30 -3.41 20.07 1.84
N GLU A 31 -3.32 20.67 3.02
CA GLU A 31 -2.37 21.76 3.31
C GLU A 31 -0.93 21.28 3.25
N TYR A 32 -0.63 20.14 3.89
CA TYR A 32 0.69 19.52 3.89
C TYR A 32 1.18 19.17 2.47
N MET A 33 0.29 18.69 1.61
CA MET A 33 0.61 18.30 0.23
C MET A 33 0.53 19.46 -0.77
N GLY A 34 0.09 20.65 -0.36
CA GLY A 34 -0.06 21.79 -1.25
C GLY A 34 -1.13 21.61 -2.33
N PHE A 35 -2.16 20.79 -2.11
CA PHE A 35 -3.22 20.62 -3.10
C PHE A 35 -4.11 21.85 -3.19
N SER A 36 -4.69 22.09 -4.37
CA SER A 36 -5.70 23.13 -4.55
C SER A 36 -7.05 22.75 -3.91
N ALA A 37 -7.39 21.46 -3.90
CA ALA A 37 -8.67 20.96 -3.39
C ALA A 37 -8.50 19.75 -2.47
N VAL A 38 -9.36 19.65 -1.45
CA VAL A 38 -9.41 18.50 -0.51
C VAL A 38 -9.99 17.23 -1.14
N GLN A 39 -10.62 17.37 -2.31
CA GLN A 39 -11.34 16.27 -2.96
C GLN A 39 -10.45 15.06 -3.26
N SER A 40 -9.18 15.28 -3.59
CA SER A 40 -8.23 14.18 -3.84
C SER A 40 -8.07 13.28 -2.61
N VAL A 41 -8.04 13.86 -1.40
CA VAL A 41 -7.92 13.10 -0.15
C VAL A 41 -9.17 12.24 0.10
N TYR A 42 -10.36 12.79 -0.13
CA TYR A 42 -11.61 12.04 -0.02
C TYR A 42 -11.74 10.96 -1.09
N ASP A 43 -11.24 11.21 -2.30
CA ASP A 43 -11.19 10.22 -3.38
C ASP A 43 -10.33 9.01 -2.99
N TRP A 44 -9.23 9.22 -2.26
CA TRP A 44 -8.44 8.14 -1.68
C TRP A 44 -9.20 7.41 -0.58
N PHE A 45 -9.82 8.13 0.37
CA PHE A 45 -10.52 7.51 1.50
C PHE A 45 -11.68 6.61 1.08
N ARG A 46 -12.36 6.94 -0.03
CA ARG A 46 -13.44 6.11 -0.60
C ARG A 46 -12.96 5.06 -1.60
N GLY A 47 -11.65 4.98 -1.86
CA GLY A 47 -11.06 4.04 -2.81
C GLY A 47 -11.37 4.32 -4.27
N LYS A 48 -11.72 5.57 -4.64
CA LYS A 48 -11.98 5.95 -6.03
C LYS A 48 -10.69 5.94 -6.87
N ASN A 49 -9.60 6.42 -6.28
CA ASN A 49 -8.25 6.32 -6.82
C ASN A 49 -7.25 6.15 -5.66
N LEU A 50 -6.05 5.67 -5.95
CA LEU A 50 -4.97 5.64 -4.96
C LEU A 50 -4.20 6.95 -4.97
N PRO A 51 -3.56 7.33 -3.84
CA PRO A 51 -2.52 8.35 -3.88
C PRO A 51 -1.42 7.91 -4.86
N THR A 52 -0.81 8.87 -5.54
CA THR A 52 0.44 8.62 -6.29
C THR A 52 1.51 8.08 -5.34
N VAL A 53 2.56 7.46 -5.88
CA VAL A 53 3.67 6.96 -5.07
C VAL A 53 4.28 8.07 -4.20
N ASP A 54 4.46 9.28 -4.75
CA ASP A 54 4.98 10.43 -4.00
C ASP A 54 4.04 10.86 -2.87
N ASN A 55 2.73 10.90 -3.12
CA ASN A 55 1.74 11.26 -2.11
C ASN A 55 1.62 10.19 -1.01
N LEU A 56 1.74 8.92 -1.38
CA LEU A 56 1.77 7.81 -0.43
C LEU A 56 3.02 7.89 0.46
N TYR A 57 4.18 8.21 -0.13
CA TYR A 57 5.40 8.45 0.61
C TYR A 57 5.27 9.66 1.56
N ALA A 58 4.69 10.77 1.09
CA ALA A 58 4.42 11.94 1.92
C ALA A 58 3.47 11.62 3.08
N LEU A 59 2.40 10.84 2.85
CA LEU A 59 1.51 10.33 3.92
C LEU A 59 2.28 9.51 4.94
N SER A 60 3.13 8.59 4.47
CA SER A 60 3.99 7.77 5.32
C SER A 60 4.86 8.65 6.25
N ARG A 61 5.41 9.75 5.73
CA ARG A 61 6.19 10.71 6.53
C ARG A 61 5.33 11.50 7.52
N LEU A 62 4.19 12.02 7.08
CA LEU A 62 3.24 12.77 7.92
C LEU A 62 2.73 11.91 9.08
N LEU A 63 2.31 10.68 8.77
CA LEU A 63 1.72 9.72 9.71
C LEU A 63 2.76 8.91 10.50
N ARG A 64 4.06 9.07 10.19
CA ARG A 64 5.17 8.32 10.80
C ARG A 64 4.98 6.79 10.74
N VAL A 65 4.51 6.28 9.60
CA VAL A 65 4.34 4.84 9.32
C VAL A 65 5.04 4.44 8.02
N SER A 66 5.26 3.14 7.80
CA SER A 66 5.75 2.65 6.50
C SER A 66 4.64 2.77 5.43
N MET A 67 5.01 2.89 4.16
CA MET A 67 4.03 2.85 3.06
C MET A 67 3.27 1.51 3.03
N GLU A 68 3.94 0.41 3.37
CA GLU A 68 3.33 -0.93 3.47
C GLU A 68 2.19 -0.97 4.50
N THR A 69 2.31 -0.22 5.61
CA THR A 69 1.24 -0.13 6.62
C THR A 69 -0.04 0.51 6.05
N LEU A 70 0.09 1.36 5.04
CA LEU A 70 -1.02 2.10 4.44
C LEU A 70 -1.73 1.31 3.34
N VAL A 71 -1.06 0.32 2.74
CA VAL A 71 -1.54 -0.42 1.56
C VAL A 71 -2.09 -1.77 1.99
N VAL A 72 -3.21 -2.17 1.38
CA VAL A 72 -3.82 -3.48 1.59
C VAL A 72 -3.80 -4.26 0.26
N ALA A 73 -3.20 -5.44 0.27
CA ALA A 73 -3.20 -6.33 -0.89
C ALA A 73 -4.57 -7.00 -1.08
N SER A 74 -4.94 -7.30 -2.32
CA SER A 74 -6.20 -7.96 -2.65
C SER A 74 -6.15 -9.47 -2.43
N ASP A 75 -4.95 -10.06 -2.47
CA ASP A 75 -4.75 -11.48 -2.21
C ASP A 75 -4.76 -11.78 -0.71
N ARG A 76 -5.32 -12.94 -0.35
CA ARG A 76 -5.49 -13.37 1.05
C ARG A 76 -4.20 -13.87 1.70
N VAL A 77 -3.04 -13.67 1.06
CA VAL A 77 -1.76 -14.14 1.60
C VAL A 77 -1.33 -13.14 2.67
N GLU A 78 -1.38 -13.61 3.92
CA GLU A 78 -1.44 -12.80 5.12
C GLU A 78 -0.34 -11.73 5.26
N ALA A 79 -0.80 -10.58 5.77
CA ALA A 79 0.00 -9.58 6.46
C ALA A 79 0.87 -10.25 7.54
N GLY A 80 2.19 -10.19 7.37
CA GLY A 80 3.13 -10.76 8.34
C GLY A 80 4.51 -11.05 7.79
N LEU A 81 4.63 -11.22 6.46
CA LEU A 81 5.93 -11.22 5.81
C LEU A 81 6.48 -9.80 5.79
N ARG A 82 7.48 -9.51 6.64
CA ARG A 82 8.36 -8.37 6.37
C ARG A 82 8.91 -8.57 4.96
N CYS A 83 8.84 -7.54 4.11
CA CYS A 83 9.63 -7.50 2.88
C CYS A 83 11.12 -7.42 3.25
N GLU A 84 11.66 -8.52 3.79
CA GLU A 84 13.09 -8.72 3.88
C GLU A 84 13.59 -9.01 2.48
N LEU A 85 14.65 -8.31 2.07
CA LEU A 85 15.32 -8.59 0.81
C LEU A 85 15.78 -10.05 0.85
N LEU A 86 15.03 -10.95 0.24
CA LEU A 86 15.49 -12.31 -0.01
C LEU A 86 16.69 -12.17 -0.93
N VAL A 87 17.90 -12.24 -0.37
CA VAL A 87 19.13 -12.33 -1.16
C VAL A 87 19.07 -13.69 -1.85
N LEU A 88 18.50 -13.70 -3.05
CA LEU A 88 18.45 -14.91 -3.85
C LEU A 88 19.88 -15.23 -4.29
N PRO A 89 20.36 -16.46 -4.06
CA PRO A 89 21.72 -16.85 -4.44
C PRO A 89 21.97 -16.56 -5.93
N ARG A 90 23.08 -15.88 -6.22
CA ARG A 90 23.46 -15.38 -7.57
C ARG A 90 23.51 -16.45 -8.66
N TRP A 91 23.58 -17.73 -8.30
CA TRP A 91 23.64 -18.87 -9.23
C TRP A 91 22.26 -19.45 -9.60
N TYR A 92 21.17 -18.84 -9.11
CA TYR A 92 19.82 -19.32 -9.34
C TYR A 92 19.18 -18.65 -10.58
N ASN A 93 19.64 -19.03 -11.77
CA ASN A 93 19.11 -18.59 -13.07
C ASN A 93 17.75 -19.22 -13.44
N GLN A 94 16.90 -19.57 -12.47
CA GLN A 94 15.51 -19.95 -12.74
C GLN A 94 14.59 -18.79 -12.39
N LYS A 95 14.32 -17.96 -13.39
CA LYS A 95 13.20 -17.02 -13.54
C LYS A 95 12.38 -16.80 -12.24
N LEU A 96 12.84 -15.88 -11.40
CA LEU A 96 12.20 -15.38 -10.17
C LEU A 96 10.67 -15.32 -10.24
N VAL A 97 10.17 -14.77 -11.35
CA VAL A 97 8.74 -14.67 -11.66
C VAL A 97 8.06 -16.05 -11.70
N GLN A 98 8.66 -17.06 -12.32
CA GLN A 98 8.11 -18.41 -12.38
C GLN A 98 8.03 -19.08 -11.00
N GLN A 99 8.98 -18.79 -10.10
CA GLN A 99 8.97 -19.31 -8.74
C GLN A 99 7.93 -18.64 -7.87
N TYR A 100 7.78 -17.32 -8.00
CA TYR A 100 6.68 -16.59 -7.41
C TYR A 100 5.34 -17.27 -7.76
N TRP A 101 5.11 -17.50 -9.06
CA TRP A 101 3.90 -18.19 -9.52
C TRP A 101 3.78 -19.64 -9.01
N LYS A 102 4.88 -20.38 -8.85
CA LYS A 102 4.88 -21.75 -8.32
C LYS A 102 4.51 -21.79 -6.84
N ARG A 103 5.06 -20.90 -6.01
CA ARG A 103 4.74 -20.80 -4.57
C ARG A 103 3.28 -20.42 -4.36
N MET A 104 2.77 -19.44 -5.11
CA MET A 104 1.37 -19.01 -5.00
C MET A 104 0.37 -20.11 -5.41
N LYS A 105 0.75 -21.04 -6.30
CA LYS A 105 -0.08 -22.20 -6.66
C LYS A 105 -0.13 -23.30 -5.59
N LEU A 106 0.85 -23.37 -4.70
CA LEU A 106 0.94 -24.39 -3.64
C LEU A 106 0.24 -23.96 -2.34
N ALA A 107 -0.10 -22.68 -2.20
CA ALA A 107 -0.74 -22.07 -1.03
C ALA A 107 -2.27 -21.87 -1.21
N ALA A 108 -2.86 -22.39 -2.28
CA ALA A 108 -4.29 -22.34 -2.60
C ALA A 108 -4.93 -23.71 -2.40
#